data_AF-A0A936B8U4-F1
#
_entry.id   AF-A0A936B8U4-F1
#
_cell.length_a   1.000
_cell.length_b   1.000
_cell.length_c   1.000
_cell.angle_alpha   90.00
_cell.angle_beta   90.00
_cell.angle_gamma   90.00
#
_symmetry.space_group_name_H-M   'P 1'
#
loop_
_entity.id
_entity.type
_entity.pdbx_description
1 polymer ?
#
loop_
_entity_poly.entity_id
_entity_poly.type
_entity_poly.pdbx_seq_one_letter_code
_entity_poly.pdbx_strand_id
1 'polypeptide(L)'
;MNPRAAVFVLLLFIFLLFASLGLNLYFWQEREPLTAALVAQGTGNAAGQATLVQVMAERRGELSTQQAQVQTAAADREAITAELAAQQATAEAWQRELEAVRGALVALTTPASQATPATTNPNAPLVRLLQAYNPLTTIQVGQPIYLLGSATHPEGIASFSLAVNGETLLEETPFDVRLHTAALRYVPRTPGEYRFTLVGISTRGRASQPAVLTVNVIPAEADVNTAVRQQIEQNVVALRNLPLLEPIFPTLYTRAELAEQLEADALIALDRDELAQQSLVLSALDFVPPGYDLYEALVPFLTAAVAGYYEPATKQFIVVSEGAVMSQEEQLTYAHEFMHALQDQHFQLALLGQRILSDDASLALRALGEGEAELIEFLYRSTGLLTGETLDPDEFIYGTPEAGNTPDFWWTILISPTRGGLILPMTCIMKGVGRDWMRRGRVCPNLRSRFCTLKNI
;
A
#
# COMPACT_ATOMS: atom_id res chain seq x y z
N MET A 1 22.08 25.50 -114.34
CA MET A 1 22.31 24.26 -113.56
C MET A 1 21.93 23.06 -114.42
N ASN A 2 22.76 22.01 -114.44
CA ASN A 2 22.49 20.79 -115.21
C ASN A 2 21.31 20.03 -114.57
N PRO A 3 20.21 19.74 -115.29
CA PRO A 3 19.01 19.13 -114.73
C PRO A 3 19.28 17.77 -114.06
N ARG A 4 20.30 17.02 -114.51
CA ARG A 4 20.71 15.77 -113.88
C ARG A 4 21.37 15.97 -112.51
N ALA A 5 22.09 17.06 -112.31
CA ALA A 5 22.70 17.40 -111.02
C ALA A 5 21.64 17.84 -109.99
N ALA A 6 20.59 18.54 -110.43
CA ALA A 6 19.49 18.96 -109.57
C ALA A 6 18.69 17.75 -109.05
N VAL A 7 18.43 16.76 -109.89
CA VAL A 7 17.74 15.52 -109.48
C VAL A 7 18.58 14.69 -108.52
N PHE A 8 19.90 14.61 -108.74
CA PHE A 8 20.80 13.88 -107.84
C PHE A 8 20.88 14.52 -106.44
N VAL A 9 20.97 15.86 -106.37
CA VAL A 9 20.97 16.59 -105.09
C VAL A 9 19.63 16.41 -104.38
N LEU A 10 18.50 16.46 -105.09
CA LEU A 10 17.18 16.24 -104.51
C LEU A 10 17.06 14.82 -103.92
N LEU A 11 17.51 13.80 -104.65
CA LEU A 11 17.47 12.42 -104.17
C LEU A 11 18.40 12.18 -102.98
N LEU A 12 19.59 12.78 -102.97
CA LEU A 12 20.50 12.74 -101.81
C LEU A 12 19.86 13.42 -100.58
N PHE A 13 19.19 14.55 -100.79
CA PHE A 13 18.50 15.28 -99.72
C PHE A 13 17.34 14.48 -99.15
N ILE A 14 16.55 13.84 -100.02
CA ILE A 14 15.47 12.92 -99.63
C ILE A 14 16.03 11.72 -98.86
N PHE A 15 17.13 11.12 -99.33
CA PHE A 15 17.77 9.99 -98.65
C PHE A 15 18.30 10.38 -97.26
N LEU A 16 18.94 11.55 -97.14
CA LEU A 16 19.42 12.08 -95.85
C LEU A 16 18.26 12.41 -94.90
N LEU A 17 17.14 12.92 -95.42
CA LEU A 17 15.92 13.13 -94.63
C LEU A 17 15.34 11.81 -94.11
N PHE A 18 15.26 10.78 -94.96
CA PHE A 18 14.80 9.46 -94.53
C PHE A 18 15.76 8.78 -93.55
N ALA A 19 17.08 8.91 -93.74
CA ALA A 19 18.07 8.41 -92.81
C ALA A 19 18.00 9.13 -91.45
N SER A 20 17.85 10.46 -91.46
CA SER A 20 17.65 11.28 -90.26
C SER A 20 16.34 10.93 -89.54
N LEU A 21 15.26 10.71 -90.29
CA LEU A 21 13.96 10.31 -89.73
C LEU A 21 14.04 8.89 -89.15
N GLY A 22 14.71 7.97 -89.83
CA GLY A 22 14.96 6.62 -89.35
C GLY A 22 15.80 6.60 -88.07
N LEU A 23 16.87 7.40 -87.99
CA LEU A 23 17.65 7.56 -86.77
C LEU A 23 16.81 8.16 -85.64
N ASN A 24 16.02 9.19 -85.91
CA ASN A 24 15.15 9.81 -84.90
C ASN A 24 14.09 8.83 -84.40
N LEU A 25 13.48 8.02 -85.28
CA LEU A 25 12.50 7.01 -84.90
C LEU A 25 13.14 5.87 -84.11
N TYR A 26 14.34 5.41 -84.49
CA TYR A 26 15.09 4.41 -83.74
C TYR A 26 15.46 4.90 -82.34
N PHE A 27 16.00 6.11 -82.22
CA PHE A 27 16.31 6.72 -80.92
C PHE A 27 15.07 7.06 -80.10
N TRP A 28 13.93 7.35 -80.73
CA TRP A 28 12.66 7.57 -80.04
C TRP A 28 12.07 6.25 -79.52
N GLN A 29 12.14 5.18 -80.32
CA GLN A 29 11.64 3.85 -79.95
C GLN A 29 12.47 3.18 -78.84
N GLU A 30 13.79 3.39 -78.82
CA GLU A 30 14.66 2.92 -77.72
C GLU A 30 14.69 3.87 -76.50
N ARG A 31 14.23 5.12 -76.63
CA ARG A 31 14.22 6.08 -75.51
C ARG A 31 13.31 5.65 -74.38
N GLU A 32 12.07 5.29 -74.71
CA GLU A 32 11.03 4.92 -73.75
C GLU A 32 11.43 3.76 -72.82
N PRO A 33 11.94 2.61 -73.33
CA PRO A 33 12.37 1.52 -72.46
C PRO A 33 13.62 1.87 -71.63
N LEU A 34 14.54 2.70 -72.14
CA LEU A 34 15.71 3.17 -71.40
C LEU A 34 15.33 4.15 -70.28
N THR A 35 14.42 5.08 -70.54
CA THR A 35 13.90 5.99 -69.49
C THR A 35 13.08 5.24 -68.45
N ALA A 36 12.27 4.26 -68.87
CA ALA A 36 11.53 3.41 -67.93
C ALA A 36 12.47 2.58 -67.05
N ALA A 37 13.55 2.01 -67.61
CA ALA A 37 14.56 1.27 -66.85
C ALA A 37 15.35 2.17 -65.88
N LEU A 38 15.74 3.38 -66.30
CA LEU A 38 16.42 4.37 -65.45
C LEU A 38 15.53 4.88 -64.32
N VAL A 39 14.24 5.11 -64.59
CA VAL A 39 13.26 5.51 -63.56
C VAL A 39 12.99 4.34 -62.60
N ALA A 40 12.85 3.11 -63.10
CA ALA A 40 12.69 1.91 -62.25
C ALA A 40 13.91 1.66 -61.35
N GLN A 41 15.12 1.86 -61.87
CA GLN A 41 16.36 1.73 -61.09
C GLN A 41 16.55 2.88 -60.09
N GLY A 42 16.19 4.11 -60.48
CA GLY A 42 16.20 5.28 -59.60
C GLY A 42 15.18 5.18 -58.46
N THR A 43 13.98 4.68 -58.74
CA THR A 43 12.93 4.43 -57.73
C THR A 43 13.26 3.25 -56.82
N GLY A 44 13.85 2.17 -57.36
CA GLY A 44 14.36 1.06 -56.55
C GLY A 44 15.50 1.47 -55.61
N ASN A 45 16.42 2.31 -56.07
CA ASN A 45 17.50 2.86 -55.25
C ASN A 45 16.97 3.85 -54.19
N ALA A 46 16.02 4.72 -54.54
CA ALA A 46 15.39 5.64 -53.59
C ALA A 46 14.55 4.91 -52.54
N ALA A 47 13.81 3.87 -52.92
CA ALA A 47 13.08 3.01 -52.00
C ALA A 47 14.05 2.24 -51.09
N GLY A 48 15.14 1.69 -51.63
CA GLY A 48 16.19 1.04 -50.85
C GLY A 48 16.88 1.98 -49.86
N GLN A 49 17.15 3.22 -50.26
CA GLN A 49 17.70 4.26 -49.38
C GLN A 49 16.70 4.69 -48.31
N ALA A 50 15.41 4.83 -48.64
CA ALA A 50 14.36 5.14 -47.67
C ALA A 50 14.19 4.02 -46.64
N THR A 51 14.15 2.75 -47.08
CA THR A 51 14.12 1.58 -46.19
C THR A 51 15.36 1.53 -45.30
N LEU A 52 16.55 1.81 -45.83
CA LEU A 52 17.78 1.84 -45.03
C LEU A 52 17.75 2.94 -43.97
N VAL A 53 17.27 4.14 -44.32
CA VAL A 53 17.11 5.26 -43.36
C VAL A 53 16.09 4.91 -42.29
N GLN A 54 14.97 4.28 -42.65
CA GLN A 54 13.96 3.84 -41.70
C GLN A 54 14.51 2.76 -40.75
N VAL A 55 15.18 1.74 -41.26
CA VAL A 55 15.82 0.69 -40.45
C VAL A 55 16.91 1.26 -39.55
N MET A 56 17.71 2.24 -40.02
CA MET A 56 18.70 2.92 -39.18
C MET A 56 18.05 3.78 -38.09
N ALA A 57 16.90 4.40 -38.35
CA ALA A 57 16.16 5.17 -37.36
C ALA A 57 15.51 4.27 -36.32
N GLU A 58 14.90 3.16 -36.73
CA GLU A 58 14.35 2.11 -35.85
C GLU A 58 15.45 1.52 -34.97
N ARG A 59 16.59 1.11 -35.55
CA ARG A 59 17.74 0.62 -34.79
C ARG A 59 18.32 1.65 -33.83
N ARG A 60 18.34 2.93 -34.20
CA ARG A 60 18.80 4.01 -33.30
C ARG A 60 17.82 4.21 -32.15
N GLY A 61 16.51 4.12 -32.41
CA GLY A 61 15.47 4.13 -31.39
C GLY A 61 15.63 2.98 -30.41
N GLU A 62 15.76 1.75 -30.91
CA GLU A 62 16.01 0.55 -30.10
C GLU A 62 17.28 0.67 -29.26
N LEU A 63 18.38 1.17 -29.84
CA LEU A 63 19.64 1.38 -29.11
C LEU A 63 19.49 2.43 -28.00
N SER A 64 18.75 3.51 -28.25
CA SER A 64 18.49 4.55 -27.25
C SER A 64 17.64 4.03 -26.09
N THR A 65 16.64 3.20 -26.39
CA THR A 65 15.81 2.52 -25.37
C THR A 65 16.64 1.54 -24.55
N GLN A 66 17.50 0.73 -25.19
CA GLN A 66 18.40 -0.17 -24.49
C GLN A 66 19.42 0.57 -23.61
N GLN A 67 19.97 1.69 -24.09
CA GLN A 67 20.89 2.52 -23.30
C GLN A 67 20.21 3.15 -22.09
N ALA A 68 18.98 3.64 -22.25
CA ALA A 68 18.18 4.15 -21.14
C ALA A 68 17.90 3.04 -20.11
N GLN A 69 17.51 1.84 -20.56
CA GLN A 69 17.30 0.69 -19.67
C GLN A 69 18.56 0.27 -18.92
N VAL A 70 19.73 0.28 -19.57
CA VAL A 70 21.02 -0.01 -18.92
C VAL A 70 21.40 1.06 -17.90
N GLN A 71 21.13 2.34 -18.19
CA GLN A 71 21.35 3.43 -17.24
C GLN A 71 20.43 3.34 -16.04
N THR A 72 19.14 3.05 -16.24
CA THR A 72 18.19 2.80 -15.16
C THR A 72 18.61 1.60 -14.32
N ALA A 73 18.95 0.47 -14.95
CA ALA A 73 19.41 -0.71 -14.22
C ALA A 73 20.73 -0.48 -13.46
N ALA A 74 21.62 0.38 -13.96
CA ALA A 74 22.84 0.77 -13.25
C ALA A 74 22.53 1.65 -12.03
N ALA A 75 21.61 2.62 -12.18
CA ALA A 75 21.13 3.45 -11.08
C ALA A 75 20.39 2.62 -10.02
N ASP A 76 19.52 1.70 -10.44
CA ASP A 76 18.83 0.76 -9.54
C ASP A 76 19.83 -0.11 -8.80
N ARG A 77 20.88 -0.59 -9.48
CA ARG A 77 21.94 -1.36 -8.82
C ARG A 77 22.67 -0.53 -7.77
N GLU A 78 22.97 0.73 -8.07
CA GLU A 78 23.62 1.64 -7.13
C GLU A 78 22.74 1.94 -5.92
N ALA A 79 21.45 2.22 -6.15
CA ALA A 79 20.44 2.42 -5.10
C ALA A 79 20.28 1.18 -4.22
N ILE A 80 20.16 -0.02 -4.80
CA ILE A 80 20.07 -1.28 -4.06
C ILE A 80 21.34 -1.53 -3.25
N THR A 81 22.53 -1.22 -3.80
CA THR A 81 23.77 -1.35 -3.02
C THR A 81 23.88 -0.34 -1.88
N ALA A 82 23.38 0.88 -2.07
CA ALA A 82 23.34 1.89 -1.03
C ALA A 82 22.35 1.51 0.09
N GLU A 83 21.17 1.02 -0.28
CA GLU A 83 20.16 0.51 0.63
C GLU A 83 20.67 -0.70 1.42
N LEU A 84 21.32 -1.66 0.74
CA LEU A 84 21.95 -2.81 1.41
C LEU A 84 23.03 -2.36 2.41
N ALA A 85 23.83 -1.36 2.07
CA ALA A 85 24.82 -0.80 2.98
C ALA A 85 24.18 -0.07 4.17
N ALA A 86 23.08 0.66 3.94
CA ALA A 86 22.30 1.30 5.00
C ALA A 86 21.68 0.26 5.96
N GLN A 87 21.08 -0.79 5.42
CA GLN A 87 20.52 -1.90 6.20
C GLN A 87 21.61 -2.64 6.99
N GLN A 88 22.79 -2.86 6.41
CA GLN A 88 23.94 -3.42 7.13
C GLN A 88 24.39 -2.51 8.28
N ALA A 89 24.48 -1.20 8.06
CA ALA A 89 24.83 -0.25 9.11
C ALA A 89 23.79 -0.21 10.25
N THR A 90 22.50 -0.30 9.92
CA THR A 90 21.41 -0.42 10.90
C THR A 90 21.51 -1.72 11.68
N ALA A 91 21.78 -2.84 11.02
CA ALA A 91 21.97 -4.13 11.68
C ALA A 91 23.18 -4.11 12.65
N GLU A 92 24.28 -3.49 12.26
CA GLU A 92 25.46 -3.28 13.12
C GLU A 92 25.17 -2.33 14.29
N ALA A 93 24.32 -1.31 14.09
CA ALA A 93 23.86 -0.42 15.15
C ALA A 93 23.00 -1.18 16.17
N TRP A 94 22.03 -1.98 15.72
CA TRP A 94 21.23 -2.84 16.58
C TRP A 94 22.05 -3.90 17.31
N GLN A 95 23.08 -4.47 16.67
CA GLN A 95 24.01 -5.37 17.36
C GLN A 95 24.77 -4.66 18.48
N ARG A 96 25.25 -3.43 18.24
CA ARG A 96 25.91 -2.62 19.29
C ARG A 96 24.96 -2.26 20.42
N GLU A 97 23.72 -1.91 20.11
CA GLU A 97 22.70 -1.60 21.11
C GLU A 97 22.32 -2.85 21.91
N LEU A 98 22.14 -4.00 21.26
CA LEU A 98 21.91 -5.28 21.93
C LEU A 98 23.07 -5.64 22.87
N GLU A 99 24.31 -5.42 22.46
CA GLU A 99 25.48 -5.67 23.30
C GLU A 99 25.59 -4.66 24.45
N ALA A 100 25.20 -3.39 24.22
CA ALA A 100 25.10 -2.38 25.28
C ALA A 100 24.01 -2.72 26.30
N VAL A 101 22.84 -3.17 25.86
CA VAL A 101 21.75 -3.65 26.71
C VAL A 101 22.17 -4.90 27.48
N ARG A 102 22.88 -5.84 26.85
CA ARG A 102 23.50 -6.99 27.53
C ARG A 102 24.49 -6.54 28.59
N GLY A 103 25.36 -5.58 28.28
CA GLY A 103 26.31 -5.00 29.22
C GLY A 103 25.63 -4.30 30.40
N ALA A 104 24.57 -3.53 30.14
CA ALA A 104 23.75 -2.88 31.17
C ALA A 104 23.01 -3.91 32.04
N LEU A 105 22.52 -5.00 31.45
CA LEU A 105 21.93 -6.11 32.18
C LEU A 105 22.96 -6.80 33.09
N VAL A 106 24.18 -7.02 32.60
CA VAL A 106 25.30 -7.53 33.42
C VAL A 106 25.62 -6.56 34.57
N ALA A 107 25.66 -5.26 34.31
CA ALA A 107 25.86 -4.23 35.33
C ALA A 107 24.73 -4.21 36.37
N LEU A 108 23.47 -4.42 35.98
CA LEU A 108 22.33 -4.55 36.88
C LEU A 108 22.36 -5.86 37.70
N THR A 109 23.00 -6.91 37.19
CA THR A 109 23.25 -8.16 37.95
C THR A 109 24.54 -8.11 38.79
N THR A 110 25.34 -7.05 38.64
CA THR A 110 26.45 -6.76 39.54
C THR A 110 25.87 -6.13 40.81
N PRO A 111 26.13 -6.66 42.01
CA PRO A 111 25.40 -6.25 43.20
C PRO A 111 25.64 -4.76 43.50
N ALA A 112 24.64 -3.93 43.22
CA ALA A 112 24.55 -2.58 43.75
C ALA A 112 24.45 -2.70 45.28
N SER A 113 25.57 -2.44 45.96
CA SER A 113 25.55 -2.10 47.38
C SER A 113 24.75 -0.82 47.51
N GLN A 114 23.47 -0.94 47.87
CA GLN A 114 22.49 0.10 48.28
C GLN A 114 21.18 0.01 47.49
N ALA A 115 20.36 -1.01 47.79
CA ALA A 115 18.91 -0.91 47.64
C ALA A 115 18.26 -1.47 48.91
N THR A 116 17.40 -0.65 49.52
CA THR A 116 16.68 -0.92 50.78
C THR A 116 15.79 -2.17 50.63
N PRO A 117 15.77 -3.10 51.61
CA PRO A 117 15.22 -4.43 51.38
C PRO A 117 13.69 -4.42 51.45
N ALA A 118 13.05 -4.65 50.30
CA ALA A 118 11.77 -5.34 50.31
C ALA A 118 12.01 -6.74 50.90
N THR A 119 11.06 -7.25 51.67
CA THR A 119 11.09 -8.51 52.44
C THR A 119 11.28 -9.75 51.56
N THR A 120 12.46 -9.91 50.96
CA THR A 120 12.91 -11.11 50.28
C THR A 120 13.84 -11.86 51.22
N ASN A 121 13.63 -13.17 51.34
CA ASN A 121 14.59 -14.04 51.99
C ASN A 121 15.92 -13.89 51.25
N PRO A 122 17.00 -13.36 51.87
CA PRO A 122 18.24 -13.00 51.17
C PRO A 122 18.99 -14.21 50.59
N ASN A 123 18.50 -15.43 50.85
CA ASN A 123 19.07 -16.70 50.40
C ASN A 123 18.24 -17.41 49.32
N ALA A 124 17.24 -16.75 48.73
CA ALA A 124 16.42 -17.31 47.67
C ALA A 124 16.72 -16.63 46.32
N PRO A 125 16.61 -17.34 45.19
CA PRO A 125 16.80 -16.74 43.87
C PRO A 125 15.83 -15.58 43.60
N LEU A 126 16.33 -14.55 42.91
CA LEU A 126 15.49 -13.50 42.35
C LEU A 126 15.02 -13.93 40.96
N VAL A 127 13.71 -13.95 40.73
CA VAL A 127 13.12 -14.29 39.43
C VAL A 127 12.39 -13.10 38.80
N ARG A 128 12.35 -13.06 37.46
CA ARG A 128 11.56 -12.12 36.66
C ARG A 128 10.94 -12.89 35.50
N LEU A 129 9.68 -12.58 35.21
CA LEU A 129 8.94 -13.12 34.07
C LEU A 129 8.30 -11.95 33.34
N LEU A 130 8.55 -11.85 32.04
CA LEU A 130 8.07 -10.77 31.18
C LEU A 130 7.46 -11.35 29.91
N GLN A 131 6.49 -10.64 29.35
CA GLN A 131 6.06 -10.85 27.96
C GLN A 131 6.98 -10.05 27.04
N ALA A 132 7.65 -10.72 26.12
CA ALA A 132 8.47 -10.11 25.10
C ALA A 132 7.60 -9.81 23.87
N TYR A 133 7.87 -8.69 23.19
CA TYR A 133 7.11 -8.20 22.03
C TYR A 133 5.63 -7.90 22.37
N ASN A 134 5.27 -6.61 22.41
CA ASN A 134 3.91 -6.11 22.63
C ASN A 134 3.22 -6.72 23.88
N PRO A 135 3.53 -6.24 25.11
CA PRO A 135 3.06 -6.82 26.37
C PRO A 135 1.57 -6.52 26.62
N LEU A 136 0.70 -7.16 25.83
CA LEU A 136 -0.74 -7.04 25.95
C LEU A 136 -1.25 -7.92 27.10
N THR A 137 -2.10 -7.34 27.94
CA THR A 137 -2.79 -8.06 29.01
C THR A 137 -3.95 -8.92 28.48
N THR A 138 -4.41 -8.66 27.27
CA THR A 138 -5.48 -9.39 26.58
C THR A 138 -5.05 -9.72 25.16
N ILE A 139 -5.18 -10.98 24.75
CA ILE A 139 -4.89 -11.46 23.38
C ILE A 139 -5.99 -12.39 22.88
N GLN A 140 -6.00 -12.71 21.59
CA GLN A 140 -6.96 -13.67 21.01
C GLN A 140 -6.42 -15.10 20.97
N VAL A 141 -7.32 -16.08 20.96
CA VAL A 141 -6.98 -17.49 20.71
C VAL A 141 -6.16 -17.61 19.42
N GLY A 142 -5.06 -18.35 19.47
CA GLY A 142 -4.15 -18.54 18.34
C GLY A 142 -3.01 -17.52 18.24
N GLN A 143 -3.09 -16.36 18.91
CA GLN A 143 -1.98 -15.42 18.98
C GLN A 143 -0.87 -15.94 19.91
N PRO A 144 0.41 -15.93 19.49
CA PRO A 144 1.50 -16.44 20.32
C PRO A 144 1.86 -15.47 21.46
N ILE A 145 2.07 -16.01 22.65
CA ILE A 145 2.69 -15.33 23.80
C ILE A 145 4.18 -15.69 23.81
N TYR A 146 5.04 -14.68 23.73
CA TYR A 146 6.47 -14.85 23.91
C TYR A 146 6.85 -14.48 25.34
N LEU A 147 7.37 -15.45 26.08
CA LEU A 147 7.76 -15.32 27.48
C LEU A 147 9.27 -15.24 27.59
N LEU A 148 9.77 -14.29 28.38
CA LEU A 148 11.17 -14.21 28.79
C LEU A 148 11.24 -14.32 30.31
N GLY A 149 11.84 -15.41 30.79
CA GLY A 149 12.08 -15.66 32.20
C GLY A 149 13.56 -15.54 32.55
N SER A 150 13.85 -15.02 33.74
CA SER A 150 15.21 -14.99 34.29
C SER A 150 15.23 -15.36 35.77
N ALA A 151 16.31 -16.02 36.20
CA ALA A 151 16.58 -16.33 37.61
C ALA A 151 18.03 -15.99 37.94
N THR A 152 18.25 -15.29 39.05
CA THR A 152 19.59 -14.88 39.51
C THR A 152 19.79 -15.28 40.97
N HIS A 153 20.95 -15.87 41.28
CA HIS A 153 21.36 -16.17 42.65
C HIS A 153 22.91 -16.18 42.77
N PRO A 154 23.51 -15.58 43.81
CA PRO A 154 24.97 -15.47 43.94
C PRO A 154 25.72 -16.81 43.97
N GLU A 155 25.09 -17.85 44.52
CA GLU A 155 25.66 -19.20 44.66
C GLU A 155 25.21 -20.17 43.55
N GLY A 156 24.49 -19.65 42.56
CA GLY A 156 23.99 -20.41 41.43
C GLY A 156 22.53 -20.86 41.56
N ILE A 157 21.95 -21.12 40.40
CA ILE A 157 20.65 -21.75 40.20
C ILE A 157 20.86 -23.26 40.02
N ALA A 158 19.94 -24.08 40.53
CA ALA A 158 19.89 -25.52 40.32
C ALA A 158 18.67 -25.97 39.52
N SER A 159 17.55 -25.24 39.63
CA SER A 159 16.41 -25.47 38.75
C SER A 159 15.70 -24.17 38.38
N PHE A 160 15.06 -24.22 37.22
CA PHE A 160 14.28 -23.14 36.64
C PHE A 160 13.02 -23.76 36.04
N SER A 161 11.85 -23.44 36.60
CA SER A 161 10.57 -24.02 36.19
C SER A 161 9.56 -22.95 35.85
N LEU A 162 9.02 -23.02 34.63
CA LEU A 162 7.93 -22.18 34.14
C LEU A 162 6.71 -23.06 33.91
N ALA A 163 5.59 -22.68 34.51
CA ALA A 163 4.32 -23.36 34.38
C ALA A 163 3.22 -22.41 33.92
N VAL A 164 2.16 -22.93 33.30
CA VAL A 164 0.93 -22.20 32.99
C VAL A 164 -0.25 -22.92 33.62
N ASN A 165 -1.08 -22.21 34.39
CA ASN A 165 -2.25 -22.77 35.07
C ASN A 165 -1.94 -24.04 35.91
N GLY A 166 -0.70 -24.16 36.40
CA GLY A 166 -0.21 -25.30 37.18
C GLY A 166 0.42 -26.43 36.36
N GLU A 167 0.37 -26.38 35.02
CA GLU A 167 1.03 -27.34 34.12
C GLU A 167 2.43 -26.84 33.76
N THR A 168 3.45 -27.68 33.97
CA THR A 168 4.84 -27.36 33.63
C THR A 168 5.01 -27.21 32.12
N LEU A 169 5.46 -26.04 31.67
CA LEU A 169 5.82 -25.76 30.28
C LEU A 169 7.31 -25.99 30.01
N LEU A 170 8.14 -25.62 30.98
CA LEU A 170 9.58 -25.71 30.90
C LEU A 170 10.13 -26.04 32.29
N GLU A 171 11.04 -27.01 32.34
CA GLU A 171 11.83 -27.31 33.53
C GLU A 171 13.26 -27.57 33.10
N GLU A 172 14.17 -26.76 33.61
CA GLU A 172 15.59 -26.81 33.27
C GLU A 172 16.41 -26.89 34.55
N THR A 173 17.52 -27.61 34.50
CA THR A 173 18.48 -27.74 35.60
C THR A 173 19.81 -27.12 35.21
N PRO A 174 19.89 -25.78 35.10
CA PRO A 174 21.11 -25.10 34.76
C PRO A 174 22.09 -25.30 35.92
N PHE A 175 23.25 -25.92 35.67
CA PHE A 175 24.17 -26.30 36.74
C PHE A 175 25.23 -25.22 36.95
N ASP A 176 25.29 -24.67 38.17
CA ASP A 176 26.32 -23.72 38.65
C ASP A 176 26.41 -22.39 37.87
N VAL A 177 25.30 -21.91 37.32
CA VAL A 177 25.21 -20.58 36.71
C VAL A 177 24.52 -19.59 37.66
N ARG A 178 25.08 -18.38 37.77
CA ARG A 178 24.53 -17.32 38.64
C ARG A 178 23.33 -16.61 38.07
N LEU A 179 23.20 -16.60 36.75
CA LEU A 179 22.07 -16.07 35.98
C LEU A 179 21.67 -17.14 34.98
N HIS A 180 20.38 -17.45 34.94
CA HIS A 180 19.78 -18.29 33.92
C HIS A 180 18.63 -17.55 33.25
N THR A 181 18.49 -17.69 31.95
CA THR A 181 17.43 -17.06 31.16
C THR A 181 16.85 -18.05 30.17
N ALA A 182 15.53 -18.04 30.00
CA ALA A 182 14.84 -18.86 29.01
C ALA A 182 13.77 -18.04 28.28
N ALA A 183 13.63 -18.32 26.98
CA ALA A 183 12.56 -17.77 26.15
C ALA A 183 11.64 -18.89 25.68
N LEU A 184 10.33 -18.68 25.78
CA LEU A 184 9.32 -19.67 25.39
C LEU A 184 8.24 -19.02 24.53
N ARG A 185 7.83 -19.71 23.46
CA ARG A 185 6.63 -19.36 22.68
C ARG A 185 5.48 -20.26 23.09
N TYR A 186 4.39 -19.68 23.56
CA TYR A 186 3.16 -20.39 23.93
C TYR A 186 1.99 -19.94 23.05
N VAL A 187 1.18 -20.86 22.53
CA VAL A 187 0.01 -20.52 21.71
C VAL A 187 -1.25 -21.05 22.40
N PRO A 188 -2.09 -20.18 23.00
CA PRO A 188 -3.32 -20.60 23.65
C PRO A 188 -4.33 -21.10 22.62
N ARG A 189 -5.03 -22.18 22.96
CA ARG A 189 -6.03 -22.83 22.06
C ARG A 189 -7.47 -22.61 22.48
N THR A 190 -7.68 -22.13 23.70
CA THR A 190 -9.01 -21.88 24.25
C THR A 190 -9.04 -20.52 24.95
N PRO A 191 -10.18 -19.82 24.97
CA PRO A 191 -10.34 -18.61 25.77
C PRO A 191 -10.16 -18.90 27.27
N GLY A 192 -9.77 -17.89 28.03
CA GLY A 192 -9.63 -17.95 29.48
C GLY A 192 -8.42 -17.19 30.02
N GLU A 193 -8.27 -17.18 31.34
CA GLU A 193 -7.10 -16.63 32.01
C GLU A 193 -5.93 -17.63 31.94
N TYR A 194 -4.77 -17.18 31.48
CA TYR A 194 -3.52 -17.92 31.48
C TYR A 194 -2.57 -17.30 32.49
N ARG A 195 -2.35 -18.00 33.60
CA ARG A 195 -1.45 -17.61 34.67
C ARG A 195 -0.12 -18.34 34.52
N PHE A 196 0.90 -17.64 34.05
CA PHE A 196 2.26 -18.12 33.99
C PHE A 196 2.96 -17.90 35.32
N THR A 197 3.66 -18.92 35.80
CA THR A 197 4.38 -18.89 37.08
C THR A 197 5.80 -19.38 36.87
N LEU A 198 6.77 -18.55 37.23
CA LEU A 198 8.18 -18.87 37.19
C LEU A 198 8.73 -19.05 38.62
N VAL A 199 9.40 -20.17 38.87
CA VAL A 199 10.09 -20.48 40.11
C VAL A 199 11.53 -20.90 39.81
N GLY A 200 12.48 -20.34 40.54
CA GLY A 200 13.87 -20.77 40.52
C GLY A 200 14.26 -21.41 41.86
N ILE A 201 15.05 -22.48 41.84
CA ILE A 201 15.64 -23.08 43.04
C ILE A 201 17.15 -22.87 42.99
N SER A 202 17.75 -22.35 44.07
CA SER A 202 19.21 -22.20 44.19
C SER A 202 19.91 -23.57 44.28
N THR A 203 21.22 -23.60 44.07
CA THR A 203 22.07 -24.78 44.38
C THR A 203 21.96 -25.30 45.82
N ARG A 204 21.50 -24.46 46.75
CA ARG A 204 21.21 -24.85 48.15
C ARG A 204 19.76 -25.27 48.42
N GLY A 205 18.96 -25.51 47.38
CA GLY A 205 17.58 -25.98 47.51
C GLY A 205 16.56 -24.94 47.99
N ARG A 206 16.91 -23.65 48.01
CA ARG A 206 15.98 -22.55 48.34
C ARG A 206 15.19 -22.13 47.11
N ALA A 207 13.86 -22.17 47.19
CA ALA A 207 12.96 -21.69 46.16
C ALA A 207 12.78 -20.17 46.22
N SER A 208 12.65 -19.53 45.06
CA SER A 208 12.29 -18.12 44.92
C SER A 208 10.85 -17.85 45.37
N GLN A 209 10.52 -16.57 45.59
CA GLN A 209 9.11 -16.17 45.44
C GLN A 209 8.72 -16.36 43.97
N PRO A 210 7.52 -16.88 43.65
CA PRO A 210 7.12 -17.06 42.25
C PRO A 210 6.94 -15.70 41.55
N ALA A 211 7.50 -15.56 40.35
CA ALA A 211 7.13 -14.47 39.45
C ALA A 211 5.89 -14.91 38.66
N VAL A 212 4.86 -14.06 38.62
CA VAL A 212 3.59 -14.37 37.99
C VAL A 212 3.32 -13.36 36.88
N LEU A 213 2.89 -13.87 35.72
CA LEU A 213 2.36 -13.09 34.61
C LEU A 213 0.99 -13.66 34.26
N THR A 214 -0.02 -12.79 34.16
CA THR A 214 -1.37 -13.19 33.76
C THR A 214 -1.68 -12.58 32.40
N VAL A 215 -2.15 -13.40 31.48
CA VAL A 215 -2.65 -12.98 30.16
C VAL A 215 -4.09 -13.47 30.01
N ASN A 216 -5.00 -12.58 29.68
CA ASN A 216 -6.38 -12.93 29.36
C ASN A 216 -6.48 -13.30 27.88
N VAL A 217 -7.04 -14.46 27.57
CA VAL A 217 -7.25 -14.91 26.18
C VAL A 217 -8.73 -14.88 25.86
N ILE A 218 -9.10 -14.08 24.88
CA ILE A 218 -10.47 -13.98 24.36
C ILE A 218 -10.64 -14.88 23.12
N PRO A 219 -11.87 -15.26 22.74
CA PRO A 219 -12.12 -15.98 21.49
C PRO A 219 -11.47 -15.29 20.29
N ALA A 220 -11.16 -16.07 19.25
CA ALA A 220 -10.71 -15.50 17.98
C ALA A 220 -11.80 -14.55 17.46
N GLU A 221 -11.39 -13.34 17.06
CA GLU A 221 -12.31 -12.31 16.56
C GLU A 221 -13.20 -12.87 15.44
N ALA A 222 -12.59 -13.65 14.54
CA ALA A 222 -13.26 -14.25 13.40
C ALA A 222 -14.50 -15.04 13.83
N ASP A 223 -14.44 -15.78 14.93
CA ASP A 223 -15.55 -16.63 15.39
C ASP A 223 -16.69 -15.81 16.00
N VAL A 224 -16.40 -14.66 16.60
CA VAL A 224 -17.42 -13.83 17.29
C VAL A 224 -18.11 -12.88 16.31
N ASN A 225 -17.34 -12.20 15.47
CA ASN A 225 -17.85 -11.09 14.67
C ASN A 225 -18.27 -11.48 13.25
N THR A 226 -18.09 -12.75 12.84
CA THR A 226 -18.55 -13.20 11.50
C THR A 226 -20.04 -12.96 11.30
N ALA A 227 -20.88 -13.24 12.30
CA ALA A 227 -22.32 -13.00 12.19
C ALA A 227 -22.65 -11.50 12.11
N VAL A 228 -21.89 -10.66 12.83
CA VAL A 228 -22.04 -9.19 12.80
C VAL A 228 -21.68 -8.67 11.42
N ARG A 229 -20.53 -9.08 10.86
CA ARG A 229 -20.11 -8.73 9.50
C ARG A 229 -21.14 -9.14 8.45
N GLN A 230 -21.61 -10.38 8.48
CA GLN A 230 -22.65 -10.84 7.55
C GLN A 230 -23.93 -10.00 7.65
N GLN A 231 -24.29 -9.55 8.85
CA GLN A 231 -25.43 -8.65 9.04
C GLN A 231 -25.15 -7.26 8.47
N ILE A 232 -23.94 -6.71 8.65
CA ILE A 232 -23.51 -5.44 8.03
C ILE A 232 -23.61 -5.54 6.51
N GLU A 233 -23.08 -6.61 5.91
CA GLU A 233 -23.09 -6.82 4.46
C GLU A 233 -24.52 -6.86 3.90
N GLN A 234 -25.42 -7.61 4.55
CA GLN A 234 -26.83 -7.67 4.18
C GLN A 234 -27.51 -6.30 4.29
N ASN A 235 -27.21 -5.57 5.36
CA ASN A 235 -27.73 -4.23 5.59
C ASN A 235 -27.24 -3.25 4.52
N VAL A 236 -25.95 -3.26 4.17
CA VAL A 236 -25.38 -2.39 3.12
C VAL A 236 -26.00 -2.71 1.76
N VAL A 237 -26.09 -3.99 1.39
CA VAL A 237 -26.76 -4.44 0.15
C VAL A 237 -28.22 -3.94 0.10
N ALA A 238 -28.93 -4.01 1.23
CA ALA A 238 -30.32 -3.56 1.32
C ALA A 238 -30.46 -2.03 1.26
N LEU A 239 -29.63 -1.29 2.02
CA LEU A 239 -29.61 0.17 2.05
C LEU A 239 -29.29 0.73 0.67
N ARG A 240 -28.29 0.16 0.00
CA ARG A 240 -27.87 0.58 -1.34
C ARG A 240 -28.80 0.08 -2.43
N ASN A 241 -29.52 -1.01 -2.18
CA ASN A 241 -30.29 -1.77 -3.17
C ASN A 241 -29.41 -2.17 -4.38
N LEU A 242 -28.21 -2.69 -4.11
CA LEU A 242 -27.24 -3.16 -5.09
C LEU A 242 -26.84 -4.59 -4.73
N PRO A 243 -27.11 -5.60 -5.59
CA PRO A 243 -26.91 -6.99 -5.23
C PRO A 243 -25.43 -7.35 -5.20
N LEU A 244 -25.04 -8.17 -4.22
CA LEU A 244 -23.72 -8.80 -4.17
C LEU A 244 -23.59 -9.82 -5.31
N LEU A 245 -22.55 -9.72 -6.13
CA LEU A 245 -22.30 -10.62 -7.27
C LEU A 245 -21.48 -11.84 -6.85
N GLU A 246 -20.48 -11.63 -6.00
CA GLU A 246 -19.62 -12.67 -5.43
C GLU A 246 -19.32 -12.39 -3.96
N PRO A 247 -19.02 -13.42 -3.14
CA PRO A 247 -18.63 -13.20 -1.75
C PRO A 247 -17.39 -12.30 -1.63
N ILE A 248 -17.42 -11.36 -0.68
CA ILE A 248 -16.31 -10.47 -0.35
C ILE A 248 -15.79 -10.92 1.02
N PHE A 249 -14.47 -11.13 1.12
CA PHE A 249 -13.85 -11.61 2.36
C PHE A 249 -12.90 -10.55 2.91
N PRO A 250 -13.07 -10.10 4.17
CA PRO A 250 -12.13 -9.20 4.80
C PRO A 250 -10.84 -9.92 5.19
N THR A 251 -9.74 -9.21 5.09
CA THR A 251 -8.49 -9.51 5.79
C THR A 251 -8.47 -8.72 7.09
N LEU A 252 -8.31 -9.41 8.20
CA LEU A 252 -8.46 -8.84 9.54
C LEU A 252 -7.08 -8.59 10.14
N TYR A 253 -6.79 -7.33 10.44
CA TYR A 253 -5.51 -6.92 11.04
C TYR A 253 -5.76 -6.35 12.44
N THR A 254 -4.79 -6.52 13.32
CA THR A 254 -4.62 -5.61 14.47
C THR A 254 -4.16 -4.24 13.96
N ARG A 255 -4.35 -3.18 14.74
CA ARG A 255 -3.86 -1.83 14.45
C ARG A 255 -2.34 -1.81 14.31
N ALA A 256 -1.64 -2.63 15.09
CA ALA A 256 -0.19 -2.79 14.97
C ALA A 256 0.21 -3.43 13.62
N GLU A 257 -0.47 -4.51 13.21
CA GLU A 257 -0.22 -5.16 11.91
C GLU A 257 -0.56 -4.24 10.73
N LEU A 258 -1.65 -3.46 10.84
CA LEU A 258 -2.01 -2.48 9.81
C LEU A 258 -1.02 -1.33 9.73
N ALA A 259 -0.54 -0.80 10.87
CA ALA A 259 0.49 0.21 10.87
C ALA A 259 1.78 -0.30 10.22
N GLU A 260 2.24 -1.50 10.57
CA GLU A 260 3.45 -2.11 9.97
C GLU A 260 3.30 -2.27 8.45
N GLN A 261 2.14 -2.74 7.97
CA GLN A 261 1.86 -2.87 6.55
C GLN A 261 1.85 -1.51 5.83
N LEU A 262 1.17 -0.51 6.39
CA LEU A 262 1.08 0.83 5.80
C LEU A 262 2.44 1.54 5.79
N GLU A 263 3.29 1.34 6.80
CA GLU A 263 4.68 1.83 6.80
C GLU A 263 5.49 1.18 5.67
N ALA A 264 5.37 -0.13 5.49
CA ALA A 264 6.04 -0.85 4.42
C ALA A 264 5.56 -0.38 3.02
N ASP A 265 4.26 -0.18 2.86
CA ASP A 265 3.69 0.33 1.60
C ASP A 265 4.10 1.78 1.34
N ALA A 266 4.15 2.62 2.38
CA ALA A 266 4.62 4.00 2.28
C ALA A 266 6.09 4.09 1.84
N LEU A 267 6.96 3.19 2.31
CA LEU A 267 8.36 3.12 1.86
C LEU A 267 8.50 2.82 0.36
N ILE A 268 7.53 2.11 -0.22
CA ILE A 268 7.52 1.76 -1.65
C ILE A 268 6.86 2.86 -2.48
N ALA A 269 5.77 3.46 -1.96
CA ALA A 269 4.92 4.38 -2.70
C ALA A 269 5.35 5.85 -2.61
N LEU A 270 6.00 6.26 -1.53
CA LEU A 270 6.39 7.65 -1.29
C LEU A 270 7.85 7.90 -1.71
N ASP A 271 8.03 8.74 -2.72
CA ASP A 271 9.34 9.24 -3.09
C ASP A 271 9.75 10.40 -2.16
N ARG A 272 10.83 10.19 -1.39
CA ARG A 272 11.38 11.19 -0.46
C ARG A 272 11.86 12.46 -1.17
N ASP A 273 12.40 12.34 -2.38
CA ASP A 273 12.86 13.50 -3.15
C ASP A 273 11.67 14.30 -3.67
N GLU A 274 10.61 13.63 -4.12
CA GLU A 274 9.37 14.29 -4.52
C GLU A 274 8.72 15.02 -3.33
N LEU A 275 8.63 14.37 -2.17
CA LEU A 275 8.11 14.99 -0.95
C LEU A 275 8.98 16.16 -0.48
N ALA A 276 10.31 16.08 -0.61
CA ALA A 276 11.18 17.22 -0.32
C ALA A 276 10.89 18.41 -1.25
N GLN A 277 10.65 18.15 -2.54
CA GLN A 277 10.26 19.21 -3.50
C GLN A 277 8.88 19.79 -3.17
N GLN A 278 7.91 18.95 -2.81
CA GLN A 278 6.58 19.41 -2.37
C GLN A 278 6.68 20.26 -1.10
N SER A 279 7.57 19.90 -0.16
CA SER A 279 7.82 20.70 1.05
C SER A 279 8.31 22.11 0.72
N LEU A 280 9.20 22.25 -0.26
CA LEU A 280 9.67 23.56 -0.71
C LEU A 280 8.53 24.40 -1.29
N VAL A 281 7.63 23.79 -2.08
CA VAL A 281 6.47 24.47 -2.66
C VAL A 281 5.49 24.90 -1.56
N LEU A 282 5.13 23.99 -0.64
CA LEU A 282 4.22 24.30 0.46
C LEU A 282 4.80 25.37 1.39
N SER A 283 6.11 25.35 1.63
CA SER A 283 6.79 26.36 2.43
C SER A 283 6.82 27.72 1.73
N ALA A 284 7.03 27.76 0.41
CA ALA A 284 6.98 29.00 -0.36
C ALA A 284 5.58 29.64 -0.38
N LEU A 285 4.53 28.85 -0.13
CA LEU A 285 3.14 29.29 -0.02
C LEU A 285 2.69 29.52 1.43
N ASP A 286 3.62 29.48 2.40
CA ASP A 286 3.37 29.63 3.85
C ASP A 286 2.37 28.60 4.42
N PHE A 287 2.21 27.43 3.80
CA PHE A 287 1.40 26.32 4.33
C PHE A 287 2.14 25.48 5.39
N VAL A 288 3.47 25.40 5.29
CA VAL A 288 4.36 24.73 6.24
C VAL A 288 5.59 25.59 6.54
N PRO A 289 6.22 25.45 7.72
CA PRO A 289 7.48 26.14 7.98
C PRO A 289 8.62 25.67 7.04
N PRO A 290 9.64 26.50 6.79
CA PRO A 290 10.81 26.09 6.02
C PRO A 290 11.50 24.86 6.63
N GLY A 291 11.81 23.87 5.80
CA GLY A 291 12.46 22.63 6.23
C GLY A 291 11.51 21.62 6.90
N TYR A 292 10.19 21.80 6.77
CA TYR A 292 9.22 20.82 7.25
C TYR A 292 9.41 19.47 6.54
N ASP A 293 9.55 18.40 7.31
CA ASP A 293 9.69 17.05 6.75
C ASP A 293 8.30 16.46 6.48
N LEU A 294 7.89 16.47 5.21
CA LEU A 294 6.59 15.90 4.81
C LEU A 294 6.56 14.38 4.97
N TYR A 295 7.69 13.68 4.83
CA TYR A 295 7.73 12.23 4.94
C TYR A 295 7.49 11.81 6.39
N GLU A 296 8.24 12.39 7.32
CA GLU A 296 8.12 12.11 8.76
C GLU A 296 6.75 12.55 9.31
N ALA A 297 6.07 13.50 8.66
CA ALA A 297 4.71 13.89 9.01
C ALA A 297 3.63 12.97 8.41
N LEU A 298 3.80 12.53 7.15
CA LEU A 298 2.77 11.83 6.40
C LEU A 298 2.66 10.34 6.80
N VAL A 299 3.79 9.66 7.07
CA VAL A 299 3.78 8.23 7.41
C VAL A 299 3.00 7.95 8.72
N PRO A 300 3.25 8.65 9.84
CA PRO A 300 2.46 8.47 11.06
C PRO A 300 0.98 8.87 10.88
N PHE A 301 0.71 9.86 10.03
CA PHE A 301 -0.65 10.29 9.74
C PHE A 301 -1.44 9.22 8.98
N LEU A 302 -0.86 8.67 7.90
CA LEU A 302 -1.50 7.62 7.10
C LEU A 302 -1.71 6.33 7.91
N THR A 303 -0.78 5.99 8.80
CA THR A 303 -0.86 4.77 9.61
C THR A 303 -1.83 4.90 10.79
N ALA A 304 -1.93 6.08 11.41
CA ALA A 304 -2.85 6.31 12.54
C ALA A 304 -4.31 6.51 12.12
N ALA A 305 -4.56 7.09 10.95
CA ALA A 305 -5.90 7.49 10.51
C ALA A 305 -6.72 6.36 9.85
N VAL A 306 -6.08 5.28 9.42
CA VAL A 306 -6.74 4.22 8.64
C VAL A 306 -7.22 3.11 9.58
N ALA A 307 -8.53 3.02 9.77
CA ALA A 307 -9.19 1.93 10.50
C ALA A 307 -9.55 0.73 9.58
N GLY A 308 -9.43 0.92 8.27
CA GLY A 308 -9.69 -0.06 7.23
C GLY A 308 -9.61 0.60 5.85
N TYR A 309 -9.48 -0.21 4.81
CA TYR A 309 -9.54 0.25 3.43
C TYR A 309 -9.90 -0.88 2.46
N TYR A 310 -10.49 -0.50 1.33
CA TYR A 310 -10.62 -1.33 0.15
C TYR A 310 -9.70 -0.83 -0.98
N GLU A 311 -8.85 -1.70 -1.52
CA GLU A 311 -7.97 -1.40 -2.66
C GLU A 311 -8.54 -2.04 -3.95
N PRO A 312 -9.12 -1.25 -4.88
CA PRO A 312 -9.71 -1.78 -6.10
C PRO A 312 -8.73 -2.50 -7.03
N ALA A 313 -7.44 -2.14 -7.04
CA ALA A 313 -6.47 -2.78 -7.92
C ALA A 313 -6.17 -4.22 -7.52
N THR A 314 -6.06 -4.48 -6.21
CA THR A 314 -5.73 -5.80 -5.65
C THR A 314 -6.95 -6.55 -5.12
N LYS A 315 -8.11 -5.89 -5.05
CA LYS A 315 -9.35 -6.37 -4.40
C LYS A 315 -9.17 -6.67 -2.92
N GLN A 316 -8.15 -6.10 -2.29
CA GLN A 316 -7.90 -6.29 -0.86
C GLN A 316 -8.92 -5.47 -0.07
N PHE A 317 -9.65 -6.17 0.80
CA PHE A 317 -10.53 -5.56 1.80
C PHE A 317 -9.88 -5.77 3.15
N ILE A 318 -9.32 -4.72 3.75
CA ILE A 318 -8.60 -4.78 5.03
C ILE A 318 -9.37 -3.97 6.06
N VAL A 319 -9.57 -4.54 7.24
CA VAL A 319 -10.21 -3.85 8.37
C VAL A 319 -9.46 -4.14 9.65
N VAL A 320 -9.35 -3.14 10.50
CA VAL A 320 -8.88 -3.32 11.88
C VAL A 320 -9.93 -4.12 12.64
N SER A 321 -9.45 -5.07 13.43
CA SER A 321 -10.31 -5.84 14.31
C SER A 321 -9.61 -6.19 15.60
N GLU A 322 -9.88 -5.37 16.62
CA GLU A 322 -9.19 -5.41 17.90
C GLU A 322 -10.20 -5.55 19.04
N GLY A 323 -10.58 -6.78 19.36
CA GLY A 323 -11.46 -7.04 20.49
C GLY A 323 -12.22 -8.34 20.36
N ALA A 324 -12.97 -8.68 21.41
CA ALA A 324 -13.86 -9.83 21.38
C ALA A 324 -15.11 -9.55 20.55
N VAL A 325 -15.58 -8.30 20.53
CA VAL A 325 -16.80 -7.87 19.84
C VAL A 325 -16.50 -6.57 19.10
N MET A 326 -16.95 -6.46 17.85
CA MET A 326 -16.83 -5.24 17.06
C MET A 326 -17.48 -4.05 17.77
N SER A 327 -16.71 -2.99 17.97
CA SER A 327 -17.19 -1.67 18.34
C SER A 327 -18.11 -1.09 17.25
N GLN A 328 -18.86 -0.05 17.60
CA GLN A 328 -19.69 0.66 16.62
C GLN A 328 -18.85 1.39 15.56
N GLU A 329 -17.64 1.85 15.90
CA GLU A 329 -16.71 2.47 14.94
C GLU A 329 -16.19 1.47 13.91
N GLU A 330 -15.79 0.27 14.36
CA GLU A 330 -15.40 -0.82 13.47
C GLU A 330 -16.59 -1.22 12.57
N GLN A 331 -17.83 -1.20 13.07
CA GLN A 331 -19.03 -1.47 12.26
C GLN A 331 -19.25 -0.42 11.16
N LEU A 332 -19.04 0.86 11.46
CA LEU A 332 -19.14 1.94 10.47
C LEU A 332 -18.03 1.83 9.42
N THR A 333 -16.79 1.61 9.86
CA THR A 333 -15.64 1.41 8.96
C THR A 333 -15.88 0.22 8.05
N TYR A 334 -16.31 -0.92 8.61
CA TYR A 334 -16.64 -2.11 7.81
C TYR A 334 -17.74 -1.84 6.80
N ALA A 335 -18.80 -1.11 7.18
CA ALA A 335 -19.89 -0.75 6.27
C ALA A 335 -19.43 0.15 5.12
N HIS A 336 -18.56 1.14 5.40
CA HIS A 336 -17.97 2.04 4.41
C HIS A 336 -17.10 1.28 3.41
N GLU A 337 -16.15 0.50 3.91
CA GLU A 337 -15.21 -0.24 3.06
C GLU A 337 -15.87 -1.39 2.29
N PHE A 338 -16.85 -2.07 2.90
CA PHE A 338 -17.66 -3.06 2.18
C PHE A 338 -18.47 -2.40 1.06
N MET A 339 -18.92 -1.14 1.24
CA MET A 339 -19.59 -0.41 0.17
C MET A 339 -18.63 -0.16 -1.01
N HIS A 340 -17.38 0.20 -0.77
CA HIS A 340 -16.36 0.31 -1.83
C HIS A 340 -16.15 -1.01 -2.57
N ALA A 341 -16.05 -2.11 -1.83
CA ALA A 341 -15.93 -3.44 -2.42
C ALA A 341 -17.15 -3.83 -3.26
N LEU A 342 -18.36 -3.49 -2.79
CA LEU A 342 -19.61 -3.70 -3.51
C LEU A 342 -19.71 -2.81 -4.77
N GLN A 343 -19.24 -1.56 -4.72
CA GLN A 343 -19.16 -0.70 -5.92
C GLN A 343 -18.26 -1.32 -6.97
N ASP A 344 -17.10 -1.83 -6.57
CA ASP A 344 -16.10 -2.35 -7.50
C ASP A 344 -16.60 -3.57 -8.28
N GLN A 345 -17.41 -4.45 -7.67
CA GLN A 345 -18.06 -5.56 -8.37
C GLN A 345 -18.93 -5.11 -9.56
N HIS A 346 -19.52 -3.92 -9.50
CA HIS A 346 -20.42 -3.40 -10.54
C HIS A 346 -19.76 -2.39 -11.46
N PHE A 347 -18.76 -1.65 -10.98
CA PHE A 347 -18.26 -0.45 -11.65
C PHE A 347 -16.76 -0.46 -11.94
N GLN A 348 -16.03 -1.52 -11.58
CA GLN A 348 -14.59 -1.69 -11.88
C GLN A 348 -13.77 -0.46 -11.44
N LEU A 349 -13.79 -0.15 -10.14
CA LEU A 349 -13.15 1.04 -9.58
C LEU A 349 -11.63 1.09 -9.85
N ALA A 350 -10.99 -0.05 -10.12
CA ALA A 350 -9.59 -0.11 -10.55
C ALA A 350 -9.27 0.77 -11.79
N LEU A 351 -10.26 1.09 -12.63
CA LEU A 351 -10.09 1.99 -13.77
C LEU A 351 -9.78 3.44 -13.36
N LEU A 352 -10.12 3.84 -12.12
CA LEU A 352 -9.84 5.18 -11.58
C LEU A 352 -8.34 5.42 -11.32
N GLY A 353 -7.56 4.35 -11.15
CA GLY A 353 -6.11 4.42 -11.00
C GLY A 353 -5.35 4.47 -12.33
N GLN A 354 -6.02 4.25 -13.46
CA GLN A 354 -5.38 4.24 -14.78
C GLN A 354 -5.33 5.66 -15.35
N ARG A 355 -4.21 6.03 -16.01
CA ARG A 355 -4.00 7.33 -16.69
C ARG A 355 -4.87 7.53 -17.96
N ILE A 356 -6.07 6.99 -17.96
CA ILE A 356 -7.05 7.08 -19.06
C ILE A 356 -7.92 8.33 -18.93
N LEU A 357 -8.06 8.85 -17.70
CA LEU A 357 -8.90 10.00 -17.37
C LEU A 357 -8.05 11.26 -17.14
N SER A 358 -8.63 12.44 -17.39
CA SER A 358 -8.07 13.71 -16.92
C SER A 358 -8.20 13.83 -15.40
N ASP A 359 -7.35 14.63 -14.77
CA ASP A 359 -7.35 14.81 -13.30
C ASP A 359 -8.74 15.21 -12.76
N ASP A 360 -9.44 16.13 -13.44
CA ASP A 360 -10.80 16.54 -13.08
C ASP A 360 -11.81 15.38 -13.15
N ALA A 361 -11.68 14.48 -14.14
CA ALA A 361 -12.58 13.35 -14.32
C ALA A 361 -12.30 12.26 -13.28
N SER A 362 -11.02 11.99 -13.01
CA SER A 362 -10.58 11.10 -11.93
C SER A 362 -11.09 11.59 -10.58
N LEU A 363 -10.94 12.89 -10.30
CA LEU A 363 -11.41 13.51 -9.06
C LEU A 363 -12.94 13.42 -8.93
N ALA A 364 -13.68 13.72 -10.00
CA ALA A 364 -15.14 13.64 -9.99
C ALA A 364 -15.67 12.22 -9.72
N LEU A 365 -15.02 11.19 -10.27
CA LEU A 365 -15.40 9.81 -10.04
C LEU A 365 -15.02 9.32 -8.63
N ARG A 366 -13.84 9.71 -8.13
CA ARG A 366 -13.46 9.44 -6.73
C ARG A 366 -14.44 10.06 -5.75
N ALA A 367 -14.79 11.34 -5.95
CA ALA A 367 -15.76 12.03 -5.11
C ALA A 367 -17.15 11.37 -5.13
N LEU A 368 -17.55 10.77 -6.27
CA LEU A 368 -18.79 10.00 -6.36
C LEU A 368 -18.73 8.69 -5.56
N GLY A 369 -17.62 7.95 -5.68
CA GLY A 369 -17.41 6.68 -4.95
C GLY A 369 -17.42 6.89 -3.43
N GLU A 370 -16.56 7.79 -2.95
CA GLU A 370 -16.45 8.14 -1.52
C GLU A 370 -17.73 8.74 -0.96
N GLY A 371 -18.36 9.66 -1.72
CA GLY A 371 -19.62 10.29 -1.26
C GLY A 371 -20.79 9.29 -1.16
N GLU A 372 -20.77 8.21 -1.94
CA GLU A 372 -21.75 7.13 -1.80
C GLU A 372 -21.44 6.22 -0.61
N ALA A 373 -20.17 5.87 -0.39
CA ALA A 373 -19.75 5.10 0.79
C ALA A 373 -20.09 5.84 2.10
N GLU A 374 -19.78 7.15 2.17
CA GLU A 374 -20.09 8.01 3.31
C GLU A 374 -21.62 8.17 3.52
N LEU A 375 -22.41 8.23 2.45
CA LEU A 375 -23.87 8.22 2.55
C LEU A 375 -24.38 6.90 3.14
N ILE A 376 -23.83 5.76 2.72
CA ILE A 376 -24.23 4.45 3.23
C ILE A 376 -23.82 4.30 4.70
N GLU A 377 -22.63 4.73 5.08
CA GLU A 377 -22.20 4.79 6.48
C GLU A 377 -23.17 5.64 7.32
N PHE A 378 -23.51 6.84 6.85
CA PHE A 378 -24.47 7.72 7.53
C PHE A 378 -25.85 7.06 7.69
N LEU A 379 -26.36 6.41 6.63
CA LEU A 379 -27.63 5.68 6.68
C LEU A 379 -27.55 4.50 7.65
N TYR A 380 -26.44 3.75 7.65
CA TYR A 380 -26.20 2.64 8.55
C TYR A 380 -26.30 3.10 10.02
N ARG A 381 -25.61 4.21 10.35
CA ARG A 381 -25.66 4.83 11.68
C ARG A 381 -27.06 5.31 12.04
N SER A 382 -27.71 6.06 11.15
CA SER A 382 -28.98 6.76 11.45
C SER A 382 -30.21 5.85 11.49
N THR A 383 -30.13 4.64 10.93
CA THR A 383 -31.24 3.68 10.90
C THR A 383 -31.26 2.71 12.08
N GLY A 384 -30.34 2.87 13.04
CA GLY A 384 -30.29 2.04 14.25
C GLY A 384 -29.80 0.61 14.01
N LEU A 385 -28.98 0.42 12.96
CA LEU A 385 -28.42 -0.89 12.59
C LEU A 385 -27.14 -1.24 13.38
N LEU A 386 -26.57 -0.27 14.10
CA LEU A 386 -25.41 -0.47 14.96
C LEU A 386 -25.74 -1.37 16.16
N THR A 387 -24.80 -2.24 16.50
CA THR A 387 -24.86 -3.15 17.65
C THR A 387 -23.69 -2.89 18.60
N GLY A 388 -23.70 -3.45 19.82
CA GLY A 388 -22.58 -3.30 20.76
C GLY A 388 -22.59 -1.98 21.56
N GLU A 389 -21.47 -1.69 22.21
CA GLU A 389 -21.31 -0.54 23.11
C GLU A 389 -21.55 0.79 22.36
N THR A 390 -22.30 1.70 22.97
CA THR A 390 -22.68 2.98 22.35
C THR A 390 -21.47 3.84 22.05
N LEU A 391 -21.36 4.36 20.82
CA LEU A 391 -20.38 5.39 20.47
C LEU A 391 -20.45 6.52 21.49
N ASP A 392 -19.32 6.84 22.12
CA ASP A 392 -19.19 8.10 22.83
C ASP A 392 -19.37 9.24 21.79
N PRO A 393 -20.32 10.17 21.99
CA PRO A 393 -20.49 11.31 21.09
C PRO A 393 -19.21 12.12 20.86
N ASP A 394 -18.28 12.10 21.81
CA ASP A 394 -17.01 12.84 21.77
C ASP A 394 -15.86 12.02 21.15
N GLU A 395 -16.02 10.71 20.93
CA GLU A 395 -15.02 9.81 20.32
C GLU A 395 -15.15 9.73 18.79
N PHE A 396 -16.27 10.21 18.22
CA PHE A 396 -16.44 10.32 16.76
C PHE A 396 -15.73 11.55 16.19
N ILE A 397 -14.41 11.48 16.15
CA ILE A 397 -13.58 12.21 15.20
C ILE A 397 -12.62 11.17 14.66
N TYR A 398 -12.67 10.89 13.34
CA TYR A 398 -11.59 10.19 12.59
C TYR A 398 -10.28 10.47 13.31
N GLY A 399 -9.76 9.45 14.00
CA GLY A 399 -8.94 9.63 15.20
C GLY A 399 -8.23 10.96 15.15
N THR A 400 -8.62 11.94 15.99
CA THR A 400 -7.72 13.07 16.19
C THR A 400 -6.43 12.40 16.59
N PRO A 401 -5.41 12.33 15.73
CA PRO A 401 -4.15 11.95 16.30
C PRO A 401 -3.93 13.09 17.28
N GLU A 402 -3.39 12.80 18.45
CA GLU A 402 -2.51 13.77 19.07
C GLU A 402 -1.29 13.96 18.14
N ALA A 403 -1.51 14.26 16.85
CA ALA A 403 -0.55 14.85 15.98
C ALA A 403 -0.50 16.29 16.44
N GLY A 404 0.17 16.49 17.58
CA GLY A 404 0.44 17.80 18.16
C GLY A 404 1.32 18.67 17.28
N ASN A 405 1.35 18.43 15.96
CA ASN A 405 2.13 19.12 14.94
C ASN A 405 1.60 18.96 13.49
N THR A 406 0.46 18.33 13.18
CA THR A 406 -0.05 18.35 11.78
C THR A 406 -0.74 19.68 11.48
N PRO A 407 -0.27 20.46 10.49
CA PRO A 407 -0.94 21.71 10.11
C PRO A 407 -2.38 21.50 9.60
N ASP A 408 -3.28 22.43 9.92
CA ASP A 408 -4.72 22.41 9.56
C ASP A 408 -5.01 22.19 8.06
N PHE A 409 -4.08 22.54 7.17
CA PHE A 409 -4.28 22.36 5.74
C PHE A 409 -4.32 20.86 5.33
N TRP A 410 -3.67 19.96 6.07
CA TRP A 410 -3.69 18.53 5.77
C TRP A 410 -5.09 17.94 5.91
N TRP A 411 -5.83 18.35 6.93
CA TRP A 411 -7.25 18.03 7.08
C TRP A 411 -8.10 18.54 5.90
N THR A 412 -7.71 19.67 5.32
CA THR A 412 -8.41 20.32 4.21
C THR A 412 -8.01 19.76 2.84
N ILE A 413 -6.90 19.05 2.68
CA ILE A 413 -6.48 18.50 1.38
C ILE A 413 -6.70 16.99 1.29
N LEU A 414 -6.42 16.25 2.37
CA LEU A 414 -6.51 14.79 2.37
C LEU A 414 -7.92 14.28 2.72
N ILE A 415 -8.65 15.00 3.58
CA ILE A 415 -9.96 14.55 4.14
C ILE A 415 -11.14 15.38 3.58
N SER A 416 -10.90 16.55 2.98
CA SER A 416 -12.00 17.32 2.40
C SER A 416 -12.58 16.76 1.09
N PRO A 417 -11.86 16.00 0.22
CA PRO A 417 -12.46 15.41 -0.98
C PRO A 417 -13.53 14.37 -0.66
N THR A 418 -13.40 13.63 0.46
CA THR A 418 -14.44 12.72 0.96
C THR A 418 -15.66 13.53 1.42
N ARG A 419 -15.48 14.54 2.29
CA ARG A 419 -16.58 15.43 2.74
C ARG A 419 -17.23 16.26 1.63
N GLY A 420 -16.51 16.61 0.56
CA GLY A 420 -17.06 17.29 -0.62
C GLY A 420 -17.96 16.38 -1.45
N GLY A 421 -17.68 15.07 -1.44
CA GLY A 421 -18.50 14.01 -2.02
C GLY A 421 -19.90 13.92 -1.41
N LEU A 422 -20.04 14.22 -0.11
CA LEU A 422 -21.30 14.25 0.64
C LEU A 422 -22.36 15.22 0.07
N ILE A 423 -21.93 16.32 -0.56
CA ILE A 423 -22.83 17.39 -1.02
C ILE A 423 -23.68 16.93 -2.21
N LEU A 424 -23.11 16.16 -3.15
CA LEU A 424 -23.82 15.76 -4.37
C LEU A 424 -25.00 14.78 -4.10
N PRO A 425 -24.81 13.70 -3.32
CA PRO A 425 -25.87 12.75 -2.97
C PRO A 425 -26.94 13.37 -2.06
N MET A 426 -26.55 14.10 -1.01
CA MET A 426 -27.51 14.76 -0.10
C MET A 426 -28.38 15.79 -0.83
N THR A 427 -27.81 16.55 -1.76
CA THR A 427 -28.57 17.56 -2.53
C THR A 427 -29.61 16.91 -3.45
N CYS A 428 -29.34 15.72 -4.01
CA CYS A 428 -30.33 14.99 -4.81
C CYS A 428 -31.44 14.36 -3.93
N ILE A 429 -31.15 13.96 -2.68
CA ILE A 429 -32.15 13.49 -1.70
C ILE A 429 -33.05 14.63 -1.22
N MET A 430 -32.47 15.77 -0.81
CA MET A 430 -33.24 16.92 -0.29
C MET A 430 -34.15 17.58 -1.34
N LYS A 431 -33.86 17.41 -2.64
CA LYS A 431 -34.71 17.90 -3.74
C LYS A 431 -35.89 16.98 -4.09
N GLY A 432 -36.18 15.95 -3.28
CA GLY A 432 -37.41 15.15 -3.41
C GLY A 432 -37.42 14.16 -4.58
N VAL A 433 -36.25 13.79 -5.12
CA VAL A 433 -36.14 12.72 -6.12
C VAL A 433 -36.08 11.38 -5.38
N GLY A 434 -37.20 10.97 -4.78
CA GLY A 434 -37.29 9.77 -3.94
C GLY A 434 -36.99 8.46 -4.69
N ARG A 435 -36.42 7.49 -3.96
CA ARG A 435 -36.28 6.02 -4.20
C ARG A 435 -35.85 5.47 -5.57
N ASP A 436 -35.94 6.22 -6.66
CA ASP A 436 -35.73 5.75 -8.04
C ASP A 436 -34.29 6.00 -8.54
N TRP A 437 -33.52 6.85 -7.85
CA TRP A 437 -32.08 7.07 -8.12
C TRP A 437 -31.22 5.85 -7.78
N MET A 438 -31.47 5.22 -6.62
CA MET A 438 -30.75 4.01 -6.18
C MET A 438 -30.84 2.85 -7.17
N ARG A 439 -31.87 2.82 -8.03
CA ARG A 439 -32.15 1.72 -8.97
C ARG A 439 -31.44 1.82 -10.32
N ARG A 440 -30.95 2.99 -10.76
CA ARG A 440 -30.62 3.19 -12.19
C ARG A 440 -29.24 3.75 -12.53
N GLY A 441 -28.35 4.02 -11.59
CA GLY A 441 -26.99 4.48 -11.90
C GLY A 441 -26.92 5.71 -12.83
N ARG A 442 -27.92 6.61 -12.79
CA ARG A 442 -27.99 7.80 -13.65
C ARG A 442 -27.80 9.07 -12.83
N VAL A 443 -26.90 9.93 -13.31
CA VAL A 443 -26.63 11.28 -12.78
C VAL A 443 -27.90 12.15 -12.83
N CYS A 444 -28.08 12.96 -11.79
CA CYS A 444 -29.21 13.86 -11.55
C CYS A 444 -29.59 14.68 -12.81
N PRO A 445 -30.83 14.62 -13.36
CA PRO A 445 -31.18 15.25 -14.64
C PRO A 445 -31.20 16.79 -14.65
N ASN A 446 -31.13 17.44 -13.49
CA ASN A 446 -31.31 18.89 -13.36
C ASN A 446 -30.03 19.70 -13.10
N LEU A 447 -28.84 19.12 -13.31
CA LEU A 447 -27.60 19.89 -13.49
C LEU A 447 -27.47 20.40 -14.94
N ARG A 448 -28.51 21.07 -15.46
CA ARG A 448 -28.37 21.90 -16.66
C ARG A 448 -27.77 23.25 -16.28
N SER A 449 -26.50 23.25 -15.91
CA SER A 449 -25.65 24.43 -16.08
C SER A 449 -24.19 24.03 -16.30
N ARG A 450 -23.81 24.01 -17.58
CA ARG A 450 -22.47 24.33 -18.12
C ARG A 450 -21.31 23.32 -18.03
N PHE A 451 -21.51 22.02 -17.81
CA PHE A 451 -20.38 21.06 -17.84
C PHE A 451 -20.52 19.80 -18.71
N CYS A 452 -21.57 19.65 -19.53
CA CYS A 452 -21.70 18.49 -20.42
C CYS A 452 -21.88 18.87 -21.89
N THR A 453 -20.77 18.93 -22.62
CA THR A 453 -20.73 18.68 -24.07
C THR A 453 -19.57 17.74 -24.37
N LEU A 454 -19.77 16.44 -24.15
CA LEU A 454 -19.06 15.39 -24.88
C LEU A 454 -20.11 14.38 -25.33
N LYS A 455 -20.42 14.45 -26.62
CA LYS A 455 -21.33 13.55 -27.32
C LYS A 455 -20.44 12.77 -28.29
N ASN A 456 -20.46 11.44 -28.15
CA ASN A 456 -19.87 10.42 -29.03
C ASN A 456 -18.33 10.41 -29.16
N ILE A 457 -17.70 9.45 -28.48
CA ILE A 457 -16.65 8.57 -29.02
C ILE A 457 -16.98 7.16 -28.56
#